data_AF-A0A1Z9TE80-F1
#
_entry.id   AF-A0A1Z9TE80-F1
#
_cell.length_a   1.000
_cell.length_b   1.000
_cell.length_c   1.000
_cell.angle_alpha   90.00
_cell.angle_beta   90.00
_cell.angle_gamma   90.00
#
_symmetry.space_group_name_H-M   'P 1'
#
loop_
_entity.id
_entity.type
_entity.pdbx_description
1 polymer ?
#
loop_
_entity_poly.entity_id
_entity_poly.type
_entity_poly.pdbx_seq_one_letter_code
_entity_poly.pdbx_strand_id
1 'polypeptide(L)'
;MSKKIKLPRVAKGKKPRYLDDGSIDNLMAMIMTLTQEISVLRDRIDTFEQILEDKNVILEKEFDEFIPSDDLETTRKNRRHQLLERVLLPIKKDLE
;
A
#
# COMPACT_ATOMS: atom_id res chain seq x y z
N MET A 1 -30.34 7.18 -22.32
CA MET A 1 -28.91 7.26 -21.93
C MET A 1 -28.84 7.65 -20.45
N SER A 2 -28.43 6.73 -19.58
CA SER A 2 -28.40 6.96 -18.13
C SER A 2 -27.16 7.79 -17.75
N LYS A 3 -27.39 8.97 -17.17
CA LYS A 3 -26.34 9.91 -16.77
C LYS A 3 -25.60 9.31 -15.56
N LYS A 4 -24.33 8.93 -15.72
CA LYS A 4 -23.51 8.37 -14.62
C LYS A 4 -23.41 9.39 -13.48
N ILE A 5 -24.08 9.12 -12.37
CA ILE A 5 -24.02 9.93 -11.15
C ILE A 5 -22.61 9.78 -10.56
N LYS A 6 -21.83 10.85 -10.54
CA LYS A 6 -20.56 10.90 -9.80
C LYS A 6 -20.85 11.29 -8.36
N LEU A 7 -20.71 10.35 -7.43
CA LEU A 7 -20.82 10.63 -6.00
C LEU A 7 -19.58 11.41 -5.53
N PRO A 8 -19.74 12.50 -4.77
CA PRO A 8 -18.63 13.18 -4.15
C PRO A 8 -17.98 12.25 -3.12
N ARG A 9 -16.68 11.96 -3.27
CA ARG A 9 -15.89 11.11 -2.36
C ARG A 9 -15.26 11.93 -1.22
N VAL A 10 -15.99 12.92 -0.71
CA VAL A 10 -15.52 13.78 0.37
C VAL A 10 -16.36 13.48 1.60
N ALA A 11 -15.70 13.11 2.70
CA ALA A 11 -16.37 12.89 3.98
C ALA A 11 -17.00 14.21 4.46
N LYS A 12 -18.26 14.18 4.88
CA LYS A 12 -18.94 15.33 5.48
C LYS A 12 -18.79 15.26 7.00
N GLY A 13 -18.30 16.33 7.62
CA GLY A 13 -18.21 16.46 9.09
C GLY A 13 -16.79 16.72 9.59
N LYS A 14 -16.68 17.14 10.86
CA LYS A 14 -15.38 17.25 11.54
C LYS A 14 -14.79 15.85 11.73
N LYS A 15 -13.49 15.69 11.47
CA LYS A 15 -12.78 14.43 11.69
C LYS A 15 -12.89 14.04 13.17
N PRO A 16 -13.40 12.85 13.50
CA PRO A 16 -13.46 12.41 14.89
C PRO A 16 -12.04 12.30 15.45
N ARG A 17 -11.84 12.85 16.64
CA ARG A 17 -10.68 12.59 17.48
C ARG A 17 -11.05 11.49 18.44
N TYR A 18 -10.28 10.42 18.44
CA TYR A 18 -10.50 9.24 19.28
C TYR A 18 -9.59 9.27 20.50
N LEU A 19 -8.39 9.84 20.37
CA LEU A 19 -7.41 9.99 21.44
C LEU A 19 -7.18 11.47 21.80
N ASP A 20 -6.44 11.68 22.89
CA ASP A 20 -6.19 13.01 23.47
C ASP A 20 -5.51 13.97 22.48
N ASP A 21 -4.61 13.45 21.64
CA ASP A 21 -3.93 14.20 20.57
C ASP A 21 -4.24 13.58 19.20
N GLY A 22 -4.71 14.41 18.27
CA GLY A 22 -5.00 14.02 16.89
C GLY A 22 -3.75 13.52 16.14
N SER A 23 -2.55 13.91 16.58
CA SER A 23 -1.29 13.37 16.04
C SER A 23 -1.15 11.87 16.31
N ILE A 24 -1.64 11.38 17.46
CA ILE A 24 -1.62 9.96 17.82
C ILE A 24 -2.64 9.19 16.98
N ASP A 25 -3.83 9.77 16.76
CA ASP A 25 -4.83 9.18 15.85
C ASP A 25 -4.28 9.06 14.42
N ASN A 26 -3.55 10.07 13.94
CA ASN A 26 -2.88 10.02 12.66
C ASN A 26 -1.82 8.92 12.63
N LEU A 27 -0.95 8.84 13.65
CA LEU A 27 0.06 7.78 13.75
C LEU A 27 -0.57 6.40 13.71
N MET A 28 -1.63 6.17 14.48
CA MET A 28 -2.38 4.91 14.49
C MET A 28 -2.95 4.60 13.09
N ALA A 29 -3.54 5.58 12.41
CA ALA A 29 -4.05 5.41 11.05
C ALA A 29 -2.94 5.07 10.05
N MET A 30 -1.76 5.68 10.18
CA MET A 30 -0.60 5.37 9.34
C MET A 30 -0.11 3.93 9.56
N ILE A 31 0.01 3.50 10.82
CA ILE A 31 0.42 2.13 11.18
C ILE A 31 -0.58 1.11 10.64
N MET A 32 -1.88 1.32 10.87
CA MET A 32 -2.92 0.44 10.34
C MET A 32 -2.86 0.31 8.82
N THR A 33 -2.67 1.44 8.12
CA THR A 33 -2.51 1.45 6.66
C THR A 33 -1.30 0.63 6.23
N LEU A 34 -0.17 0.80 6.92
CA LEU A 34 1.05 0.04 6.63
C LEU A 34 0.87 -1.46 6.89
N THR A 35 0.26 -1.84 8.01
CA THR A 35 -0.02 -3.25 8.34
C THR A 35 -0.92 -3.90 7.30
N GLN A 36 -1.95 -3.19 6.83
CA GLN A 36 -2.82 -3.68 5.77
C GLN A 36 -2.05 -3.92 4.46
N GLU A 37 -1.23 -2.96 4.03
CA GLU A 37 -0.42 -3.10 2.81
C GLU A 37 0.60 -4.25 2.93
N ILE A 38 1.20 -4.45 4.11
CA ILE A 38 2.10 -5.58 4.38
C ILE A 38 1.36 -6.92 4.30
N SER A 39 0.16 -7.03 4.88
CA SER A 39 -0.65 -8.25 4.82
C SER A 39 -0.96 -8.64 3.38
N VAL A 40 -1.42 -7.68 2.56
CA VAL A 40 -1.73 -7.90 1.15
C VAL A 40 -0.48 -8.28 0.35
N LEU A 41 0.67 -7.68 0.66
CA LEU A 41 1.93 -8.02 0.00
C LEU A 41 2.36 -9.45 0.34
N ARG A 42 2.23 -9.87 1.60
CA ARG A 42 2.57 -11.22 2.05
C ARG A 42 1.71 -12.26 1.35
N ASP A 43 0.39 -12.11 1.38
CA ASP A 43 -0.54 -13.03 0.70
C ASP A 43 -0.21 -13.17 -0.80
N ARG A 44 0.19 -12.07 -1.43
CA ARG A 44 0.57 -12.05 -2.85
C ARG A 44 1.90 -12.74 -3.12
N ILE A 45 2.88 -12.62 -2.23
CA ILE A 45 4.16 -13.33 -2.32
C ILE A 45 3.91 -14.83 -2.16
N ASP A 46 3.20 -15.23 -1.10
CA ASP A 46 2.85 -16.63 -0.84
C ASP A 46 2.11 -17.25 -2.05
N THR A 47 1.18 -16.50 -2.66
CA THR A 47 0.49 -16.94 -3.89
C THR A 47 1.45 -17.11 -5.06
N PHE A 48 2.43 -16.22 -5.23
CA PHE A 48 3.42 -16.34 -6.30
C PHE A 48 4.34 -17.54 -6.09
N GLU A 49 4.81 -17.76 -4.87
CA GLU A 49 5.65 -18.92 -4.52
C GLU A 49 4.92 -20.22 -4.84
N GLN A 50 3.66 -20.39 -4.41
CA GLN A 50 2.87 -21.58 -4.73
C GLN A 50 2.71 -21.80 -6.24
N ILE A 51 2.39 -20.74 -7.01
CA ILE A 51 2.21 -20.86 -8.46
C ILE A 51 3.53 -21.22 -9.17
N LEU A 52 4.66 -20.71 -8.68
CA LEU A 52 5.98 -20.98 -9.27
C LEU A 52 6.46 -22.39 -8.94
N GLU A 53 6.20 -22.87 -7.73
CA GLU A 53 6.46 -24.25 -7.30
C GLU A 53 5.60 -25.24 -8.11
N ASP A 54 4.29 -25.01 -8.22
CA ASP A 54 3.37 -25.86 -8.99
C ASP A 54 3.81 -26.02 -10.46
N LYS A 55 4.45 -24.99 -11.02
CA LYS A 55 4.93 -25.00 -12.40
C LYS A 55 6.38 -25.47 -12.55
N ASN A 56 7.08 -25.77 -11.45
CA ASN A 56 8.52 -26.10 -11.42
C ASN A 56 9.39 -25.07 -12.19
N VAL A 57 9.07 -23.78 -12.10
CA VAL A 57 9.70 -22.74 -12.95
C VAL A 57 10.97 -22.16 -12.34
N ILE A 58 11.06 -22.07 -11.01
CA ILE A 58 12.13 -21.35 -10.32
C ILE A 58 12.72 -22.23 -9.22
N LEU A 59 14.06 -22.28 -9.15
CA LEU A 59 14.78 -22.86 -8.01
C LEU A 59 14.96 -21.78 -6.93
N GLU A 60 14.86 -22.15 -5.65
CA GLU A 60 15.00 -21.22 -4.51
C GLU A 60 16.25 -20.31 -4.62
N LYS A 61 17.34 -20.85 -5.17
CA LYS A 61 18.61 -20.13 -5.41
C LYS A 61 18.51 -18.95 -6.38
N GLU A 62 17.57 -18.98 -7.33
CA GLU A 62 17.39 -17.90 -8.32
C GLU A 62 16.77 -16.63 -7.69
N PHE A 63 16.11 -16.75 -6.53
CA PHE A 63 15.65 -15.58 -5.78
C PHE A 63 16.81 -14.81 -5.14
N ASP A 64 17.78 -15.52 -4.57
CA ASP A 64 18.93 -14.92 -3.88
C ASP A 64 19.91 -14.25 -4.86
N GLU A 65 20.02 -14.79 -6.08
CA GLU A 65 20.90 -14.26 -7.13
C GLU A 65 20.22 -13.20 -8.02
N PHE A 66 18.94 -12.91 -7.80
CA PHE A 66 18.19 -12.00 -8.65
C PHE A 66 18.69 -10.55 -8.55
N ILE A 67 19.28 -10.06 -9.65
CA ILE A 67 19.69 -8.66 -9.79
C ILE A 67 18.62 -7.92 -10.61
N PRO A 68 17.95 -6.90 -10.04
CA PRO A 68 16.96 -6.11 -10.77
C PRO A 68 17.63 -5.26 -11.86
N SER A 69 16.95 -5.09 -12.99
CA SER A 69 17.36 -4.12 -14.00
C SER A 69 17.00 -2.68 -13.58
N ASP A 70 17.67 -1.69 -14.18
CA ASP A 70 17.42 -0.26 -13.91
C ASP A 70 15.96 0.16 -14.12
N ASP A 71 15.28 -0.41 -15.13
CA ASP A 71 13.86 -0.17 -15.39
C ASP A 71 12.98 -0.72 -14.25
N LEU A 72 13.32 -1.91 -13.77
CA LEU A 72 12.61 -2.56 -12.67
C LEU A 72 12.83 -1.80 -11.35
N GLU A 73 14.03 -1.29 -11.12
CA GLU A 73 14.32 -0.41 -9.98
C GLU A 73 13.54 0.90 -10.03
N THR A 74 13.44 1.51 -11.20
CA THR A 74 12.64 2.73 -11.42
C THR A 74 11.17 2.46 -11.12
N THR A 75 10.65 1.34 -11.60
CA THR A 75 9.29 0.89 -11.29
C THR A 75 9.10 0.66 -9.78
N ARG A 76 10.05 0.02 -9.11
CA ARG A 76 10.01 -0.17 -7.64
C ARG A 76 10.03 1.16 -6.90
N LYS A 77 10.85 2.12 -7.35
CA LYS A 77 10.91 3.47 -6.77
C LYS A 77 9.56 4.18 -6.85
N ASN A 78 8.90 4.13 -8.01
CA ASN A 78 7.58 4.72 -8.20
C ASN A 78 6.52 4.06 -7.30
N ARG A 79 6.55 2.73 -7.18
CA ARG A 79 5.65 2.00 -6.26
C ARG A 79 5.90 2.38 -4.80
N ARG A 80 7.16 2.51 -4.37
CA ARG A 80 7.50 2.98 -3.01
C ARG A 80 6.96 4.38 -2.75
N HIS A 81 7.04 5.29 -3.73
CA HIS A 81 6.48 6.63 -3.60
C HIS A 81 4.96 6.59 -3.38
N GLN A 82 4.24 5.79 -4.16
CA GLN A 82 2.79 5.61 -4.01
C GLN A 82 2.42 5.01 -2.64
N LEU A 83 3.21 4.07 -2.12
CA LEU A 83 3.02 3.53 -0.77
C LEU A 83 3.17 4.63 0.28
N LEU A 84 4.23 5.44 0.19
CA LEU A 84 4.46 6.56 1.11
C LEU A 84 3.31 7.57 1.07
N GLU A 85 2.76 7.87 -0.11
CA GLU A 85 1.59 8.75 -0.22
C GLU A 85 0.35 8.20 0.51
N ARG A 86 0.12 6.89 0.45
CA ARG A 86 -1.00 6.26 1.16
C ARG A 86 -0.77 6.26 2.67
N VAL A 87 0.43 5.90 3.11
CA VAL A 87 0.79 5.87 4.53
C VAL A 87 0.71 7.28 5.11
N LEU A 88 1.23 8.31 4.43
CA LEU A 88 1.26 9.69 4.92
C LEU A 88 -0.06 10.46 4.72
N LEU A 89 -1.08 9.83 4.12
CA LEU A 89 -2.38 10.45 3.86
C LEU A 89 -3.03 11.08 5.11
N PRO A 90 -2.99 10.48 6.32
CA PRO A 90 -3.57 11.08 7.52
C PRO A 90 -2.93 12.42 7.87
N ILE A 91 -1.60 12.55 7.74
CA ILE A 91 -0.87 13.79 7.99
C ILE A 91 -1.19 14.83 6.91
N LYS A 92 -1.19 14.41 5.64
CA LYS A 92 -1.50 15.33 4.52
C LYS A 92 -2.87 15.97 4.68
N LYS A 93 -3.87 15.18 5.10
CA LYS A 93 -5.24 15.66 5.36
C LYS A 93 -5.36 16.60 6.55
N ASP A 94 -4.45 16.54 7.51
CA ASP A 94 -4.46 17.43 8.68
C ASP A 94 -3.78 18.78 8.39
N LEU A 95 -2.93 18.85 7.36
CA LEU A 95 -2.27 20.08 6.90
C LEU A 95 -3.11 20.89 5.89
N GLU A 96 -4.13 20.28 5.28
CA GLU A 96 -5.08 20.88 4.33
C GLU A 96 -6.28 21.52 5.05
#